data_AF-A0A3A4QBG8-F1
#
_entry.id   AF-A0A3A4QBG8-F1
#
_cell.length_a   1.000
_cell.length_b   1.000
_cell.length_c   1.000
_cell.angle_alpha   90.00
_cell.angle_beta   90.00
_cell.angle_gamma   90.00
#
_symmetry.space_group_name_H-M   'P 1'
#
loop_
_entity.id
_entity.type
_entity.pdbx_description
1 polymer ?
#
loop_
_entity_poly.entity_id
_entity_poly.type
_entity_poly.pdbx_seq_one_letter_code
_entity_poly.pdbx_strand_id
1 'polypeptide(L)'
;MLIITDQTTCFDAAGRQIDCRGSGHDGDGKTHSDVGGNHRFVTGDDRVTDGWTGCVWHQHAGLSEFPMTWDEAFAFVEEMNRPGGNASNQWRLPSRRELFSLISHQNINPALPAGHPFVDVFNGYYWTGTECARVPDQAWYVHLGGGKVYRGMKHASYMVWPVSGPSLLTPVPEKRFVIDGKKILDRATERHWYIGEKLPVHAVSWEAAIDSVRSLNLNDGFPGDNWRLPNIRELDSLVDLTRHSPALDDILPVSDAQVGFWSSTTSIFEPRYAWALYALDGAIGVGFKPKADFRVIAVRKSIT
;
A
#
# COMPACT_ATOMS: atom_id res chain seq x y z
N MET A 1 -5.80 8.20 -9.85
CA MET A 1 -6.83 7.60 -8.98
C MET A 1 -6.14 6.80 -7.88
N LEU A 2 -6.55 6.99 -6.62
CA LEU A 2 -6.04 6.22 -5.49
C LEU A 2 -6.96 5.02 -5.23
N ILE A 3 -6.40 3.81 -5.26
CA ILE A 3 -7.13 2.58 -4.94
C ILE A 3 -7.43 2.58 -3.44
N ILE A 4 -8.65 2.24 -3.06
CA ILE A 4 -9.03 2.07 -1.65
C ILE A 4 -8.67 0.67 -1.16
N THR A 5 -8.46 0.51 0.15
CA THR A 5 -8.37 -0.81 0.76
C THR A 5 -9.73 -1.50 0.77
N ASP A 6 -9.73 -2.82 0.69
CA ASP A 6 -10.93 -3.67 0.78
C ASP A 6 -11.28 -4.11 2.21
N GLN A 7 -10.61 -3.54 3.22
CA GLN A 7 -10.88 -3.84 4.62
C GLN A 7 -12.27 -3.33 5.03
N THR A 8 -13.10 -4.24 5.54
CA THR A 8 -14.48 -4.03 5.99
C THR A 8 -14.71 -4.49 7.43
N THR A 9 -13.68 -5.06 8.08
CA THR A 9 -13.72 -5.54 9.46
C THR A 9 -12.78 -4.71 10.36
N CYS A 10 -13.14 -4.58 11.64
CA CYS A 10 -12.47 -3.71 12.59
C CYS A 10 -12.12 -4.46 13.87
N PHE A 11 -10.96 -4.13 14.47
CA PHE A 11 -10.43 -4.85 15.63
C PHE A 11 -9.80 -3.88 16.64
N ASP A 12 -9.99 -4.14 17.92
CA ASP A 12 -9.33 -3.40 19.00
C ASP A 12 -7.82 -3.74 19.12
N ALA A 13 -7.11 -3.14 20.09
CA ALA A 13 -5.69 -3.42 20.31
C ALA A 13 -5.39 -4.83 20.83
N ALA A 14 -6.39 -5.53 21.40
CA ALA A 14 -6.27 -6.92 21.79
C ALA A 14 -6.52 -7.89 20.61
N GLY A 15 -6.87 -7.37 19.44
CA GLY A 15 -7.16 -8.14 18.24
C GLY A 15 -8.57 -8.75 18.23
N ARG A 16 -9.45 -8.29 19.12
CA ARG A 16 -10.86 -8.72 19.13
C ARG A 16 -11.62 -7.91 18.10
N GLN A 17 -12.48 -8.57 17.35
CA GLN A 17 -13.35 -7.90 16.38
C GLN A 17 -14.35 -7.00 17.12
N ILE A 18 -14.56 -5.80 16.59
CA ILE A 18 -15.49 -4.79 17.11
C ILE A 18 -16.39 -4.28 15.97
N ASP A 19 -17.46 -3.56 16.33
CA ASP A 19 -18.23 -2.80 15.34
C ASP A 19 -17.36 -1.73 14.70
N CYS A 20 -17.39 -1.65 13.37
CA CYS A 20 -16.67 -0.64 12.62
C CYS A 20 -17.27 0.75 12.76
N ARG A 21 -18.59 0.87 13.02
CA ARG A 21 -19.30 2.15 12.98
C ARG A 21 -18.74 3.15 13.99
N GLY A 22 -18.17 4.25 13.50
CA GLY A 22 -17.57 5.30 14.32
C GLY A 22 -16.24 4.91 14.95
N SER A 23 -15.69 3.73 14.63
CA SER A 23 -14.40 3.27 15.16
C SER A 23 -13.21 4.10 14.66
N GLY A 24 -13.35 4.82 13.54
CA GLY A 24 -12.22 5.50 12.89
C GLY A 24 -11.20 4.54 12.25
N HIS A 25 -11.47 3.24 12.27
CA HIS A 25 -10.67 2.23 11.58
C HIS A 25 -10.97 2.26 10.08
N ASP A 26 -10.15 1.59 9.28
CA ASP A 26 -10.29 1.60 7.82
C ASP A 26 -11.62 1.01 7.31
N GLY A 27 -12.22 0.08 8.06
CA GLY A 27 -13.55 -0.47 7.77
C GLY A 27 -14.72 0.42 8.18
N ASP A 28 -14.48 1.55 8.88
CA ASP A 28 -15.55 2.44 9.36
C ASP A 28 -16.33 3.05 8.18
N GLY A 29 -17.61 2.70 8.10
CA GLY A 29 -18.52 3.15 7.04
C GLY A 29 -18.36 2.41 5.70
N LYS A 30 -17.59 1.31 5.64
CA LYS A 30 -17.49 0.45 4.46
C LYS A 30 -18.35 -0.79 4.59
N THR A 31 -19.00 -1.16 3.51
CA THR A 31 -19.71 -2.41 3.30
C THR A 31 -18.96 -3.26 2.27
N HIS A 32 -19.27 -4.55 2.21
CA HIS A 32 -18.71 -5.43 1.17
C HIS A 32 -19.02 -4.94 -0.25
N SER A 33 -20.15 -4.27 -0.48
CA SER A 33 -20.49 -3.67 -1.78
C SER A 33 -19.61 -2.47 -2.15
N ASP A 34 -19.08 -1.73 -1.17
CA ASP A 34 -18.22 -0.57 -1.43
C ASP A 34 -16.83 -0.97 -1.92
N VAL A 35 -16.39 -2.19 -1.58
CA VAL A 35 -15.05 -2.71 -1.86
C VAL A 35 -15.06 -3.91 -2.82
N GLY A 36 -16.23 -4.53 -3.00
CA GLY A 36 -16.48 -5.70 -3.80
C GLY A 36 -16.71 -5.32 -5.25
N GLY A 37 -15.61 -5.07 -5.97
CA GLY A 37 -15.64 -5.01 -7.41
C GLY A 37 -15.87 -6.40 -8.00
N ASN A 38 -17.10 -6.94 -7.93
CA ASN A 38 -17.54 -7.87 -8.97
C ASN A 38 -17.21 -7.14 -10.29
N HIS A 39 -16.38 -7.75 -11.14
CA HIS A 39 -15.81 -7.17 -12.37
C HIS A 39 -14.50 -6.34 -12.26
N ARG A 40 -13.78 -6.33 -11.12
CA ARG A 40 -12.41 -5.75 -11.13
C ARG A 40 -11.50 -6.49 -12.11
N PHE A 41 -11.56 -7.82 -12.08
CA PHE A 41 -10.69 -8.67 -12.89
C PHE A 41 -11.48 -9.28 -14.05
N VAL A 42 -10.97 -9.13 -15.26
CA VAL A 42 -11.52 -9.73 -16.48
C VAL A 42 -10.51 -10.73 -17.04
N THR A 43 -10.90 -11.99 -17.13
CA THR A 43 -10.05 -13.09 -17.63
C THR A 43 -10.14 -13.24 -19.14
N GLY A 44 -9.03 -13.60 -19.79
CA GLY A 44 -8.99 -14.05 -21.17
C GLY A 44 -7.59 -14.52 -21.56
N ASP A 45 -7.48 -15.63 -22.31
CA ASP A 45 -6.23 -16.19 -22.85
C ASP A 45 -5.01 -16.13 -21.89
N ASP A 46 -5.10 -16.82 -20.75
CA ASP A 46 -4.11 -16.86 -19.65
C ASP A 46 -3.74 -15.50 -19.04
N ARG A 47 -4.61 -14.51 -19.21
CA ARG A 47 -4.41 -13.14 -18.71
C ARG A 47 -5.57 -12.69 -17.86
N VAL A 48 -5.26 -11.72 -17.01
CA VAL A 48 -6.22 -11.06 -16.14
C VAL A 48 -6.02 -9.55 -16.26
N THR A 49 -6.99 -8.88 -16.86
CA THR A 49 -7.04 -7.42 -16.94
C THR A 49 -7.64 -6.87 -15.65
N ASP A 50 -6.89 -6.03 -14.94
CA ASP A 50 -7.38 -5.30 -13.77
C ASP A 50 -8.01 -3.98 -14.21
N GLY A 51 -9.34 -3.91 -14.19
CA GLY A 51 -10.12 -2.74 -14.60
C GLY A 51 -9.89 -1.48 -13.75
N TRP A 52 -9.26 -1.59 -12.58
CA TRP A 52 -8.95 -0.42 -11.75
C TRP A 52 -7.63 0.25 -12.14
N THR A 53 -6.67 -0.53 -12.61
CA THR A 53 -5.31 -0.06 -12.92
C THR A 53 -5.04 -0.02 -14.42
N GLY A 54 -5.80 -0.78 -15.21
CA GLY A 54 -5.52 -1.09 -16.60
C GLY A 54 -4.38 -2.11 -16.78
N CYS A 55 -3.68 -2.51 -15.71
CA CYS A 55 -2.62 -3.50 -15.77
C CYS A 55 -3.18 -4.85 -16.21
N VAL A 56 -2.38 -5.56 -17.00
CA VAL A 56 -2.71 -6.91 -17.45
C VAL A 56 -1.71 -7.87 -16.84
N TRP A 57 -2.20 -8.79 -16.03
CA TRP A 57 -1.40 -9.75 -15.30
C TRP A 57 -1.45 -11.10 -16.00
N HIS A 58 -0.36 -11.88 -15.92
CA HIS A 58 -0.46 -13.29 -16.25
C HIS A 58 -1.34 -14.00 -15.22
N GLN A 59 -2.23 -14.91 -15.66
CA GLN A 59 -3.19 -15.59 -14.78
C GLN A 59 -2.48 -16.56 -13.82
N HIS A 60 -1.45 -17.26 -14.30
CA HIS A 60 -0.57 -18.07 -13.49
C HIS A 60 0.46 -17.19 -12.79
N ALA A 61 0.37 -17.10 -11.46
CA ALA A 61 1.32 -16.39 -10.61
C ALA A 61 2.58 -17.23 -10.30
N GLY A 62 2.60 -18.51 -10.67
CA GLY A 62 3.69 -19.44 -10.41
C GLY A 62 4.51 -19.81 -11.64
N LEU A 63 4.47 -19.00 -12.71
CA LEU A 63 5.04 -19.34 -14.03
C LEU A 63 6.51 -19.75 -14.00
N SER A 64 7.32 -19.18 -13.11
CA SER A 64 8.73 -19.53 -13.00
C SER A 64 8.97 -20.92 -12.39
N GLU A 65 7.91 -21.55 -11.84
CA GLU A 65 7.86 -22.77 -11.02
C GLU A 65 8.67 -22.69 -9.72
N PHE A 66 9.89 -22.16 -9.80
CA PHE A 66 10.82 -21.95 -8.71
C PHE A 66 11.13 -20.46 -8.52
N PRO A 67 11.51 -20.05 -7.30
CA PRO A 67 12.01 -18.71 -7.03
C PRO A 67 13.32 -18.43 -7.77
N MET A 68 13.50 -17.20 -8.24
CA MET A 68 14.66 -16.76 -9.04
C MET A 68 15.33 -15.55 -8.39
N THR A 69 16.62 -15.35 -8.65
CA THR A 69 17.29 -14.08 -8.34
C THR A 69 16.70 -12.93 -9.14
N TRP A 70 16.98 -11.70 -8.73
CA TRP A 70 16.39 -10.53 -9.37
C TRP A 70 16.82 -10.39 -10.85
N ASP A 71 18.08 -10.70 -11.16
CA ASP A 71 18.59 -10.66 -12.53
C ASP A 71 18.01 -11.81 -13.38
N GLU A 72 17.89 -13.02 -12.81
CA GLU A 72 17.20 -14.14 -13.45
C GLU A 72 15.73 -13.84 -13.72
N ALA A 73 15.06 -13.11 -12.82
CA ALA A 73 13.67 -12.70 -13.00
C ALA A 73 13.49 -11.75 -14.20
N PHE A 74 14.42 -10.83 -14.43
CA PHE A 74 14.40 -10.00 -15.65
C PHE A 74 14.67 -10.84 -16.89
N ALA A 75 15.68 -11.70 -16.87
CA ALA A 75 15.99 -12.60 -17.99
C ALA A 75 14.81 -13.52 -18.34
N PHE A 76 14.09 -14.02 -17.33
CA PHE A 76 12.87 -14.82 -17.51
C PHE A 76 11.79 -14.04 -18.25
N VAL A 77 11.55 -12.79 -17.87
CA VAL A 77 10.53 -11.96 -18.54
C VAL A 77 10.99 -11.53 -19.93
N GLU A 78 12.28 -11.30 -20.16
CA GLU A 78 12.84 -11.09 -21.50
C GLU A 78 12.64 -12.31 -22.42
N GLU A 79 12.83 -13.52 -21.90
CA GLU A 79 12.54 -14.77 -22.62
C GLU A 79 11.08 -14.86 -23.04
N MET A 80 10.15 -14.56 -22.13
CA MET A 80 8.71 -14.55 -22.42
C MET A 80 8.32 -13.63 -23.58
N ASN A 81 9.13 -12.62 -23.86
CA ASN A 81 8.91 -11.64 -24.92
C ASN A 81 9.60 -11.99 -26.25
N ARG A 82 10.32 -13.11 -26.35
CA ARG A 82 11.00 -13.50 -27.61
C ARG A 82 10.01 -13.90 -28.71
N PRO A 83 10.35 -13.68 -29.99
CA PRO A 83 9.53 -14.10 -31.13
C PRO A 83 9.23 -15.61 -31.07
N GLY A 84 7.94 -15.98 -31.14
CA GLY A 84 7.48 -17.37 -30.99
C GLY A 84 6.88 -17.69 -29.61
N GLY A 85 7.04 -16.82 -28.61
CA GLY A 85 6.27 -16.84 -27.36
C GLY A 85 5.06 -15.90 -27.38
N ASN A 86 4.48 -15.61 -26.20
CA ASN A 86 3.42 -14.60 -25.99
C ASN A 86 3.97 -13.15 -26.09
N ALA A 87 4.85 -12.90 -27.06
CA ALA A 87 5.58 -11.65 -27.29
C ALA A 87 4.68 -10.44 -27.57
N SER A 88 3.40 -10.67 -27.92
CA SER A 88 2.40 -9.62 -28.12
C SER A 88 2.09 -8.81 -26.86
N ASN A 89 2.50 -9.29 -25.69
CA ASN A 89 2.00 -8.77 -24.42
C ASN A 89 2.95 -7.79 -23.73
N GLN A 90 4.20 -7.66 -24.19
CA GLN A 90 5.21 -6.77 -23.60
C GLN A 90 5.30 -6.96 -22.07
N TRP A 91 5.56 -8.20 -21.65
CA TRP A 91 5.67 -8.55 -20.24
C TRP A 91 6.85 -7.83 -19.58
N ARG A 92 6.68 -7.48 -18.31
CA ARG A 92 7.73 -6.91 -17.46
C ARG A 92 7.53 -7.38 -16.01
N LEU A 93 8.58 -7.23 -15.20
CA LEU A 93 8.38 -7.27 -13.75
C LEU A 93 7.48 -6.12 -13.31
N PRO A 94 6.58 -6.34 -12.34
CA PRO A 94 5.71 -5.29 -11.83
C PRO A 94 6.54 -4.31 -11.01
N SER A 95 6.22 -3.03 -11.11
CA SER A 95 6.69 -2.06 -10.12
C SER A 95 6.11 -2.41 -8.74
N ARG A 96 6.73 -1.88 -7.69
CA ARG A 96 6.23 -2.00 -6.32
C ARG A 96 4.77 -1.59 -6.19
N ARG A 97 4.39 -0.48 -6.83
CA ARG A 97 3.04 0.07 -6.78
C ARG A 97 2.01 -0.83 -7.47
N GLU A 98 2.39 -1.44 -8.59
CA GLU A 98 1.53 -2.38 -9.32
C GLU A 98 1.29 -3.64 -8.53
N LEU A 99 2.34 -4.28 -8.00
CA LEU A 99 2.15 -5.50 -7.24
C LEU A 99 1.39 -5.24 -5.94
N PHE A 100 1.65 -4.12 -5.26
CA PHE A 100 0.90 -3.71 -4.08
C PHE A 100 -0.57 -3.35 -4.39
N SER A 101 -0.90 -2.99 -5.64
CA SER A 101 -2.29 -2.74 -6.06
C SER A 101 -3.17 -3.99 -6.01
N LEU A 102 -2.58 -5.18 -6.14
CA LEU A 102 -3.30 -6.45 -6.01
C LEU A 102 -3.61 -6.81 -4.55
N ILE A 103 -2.90 -6.24 -3.57
CA ILE A 103 -2.98 -6.70 -2.19
C ILE A 103 -4.34 -6.41 -1.54
N SER A 104 -4.98 -7.49 -1.08
CA SER A 104 -6.12 -7.40 -0.18
C SER A 104 -5.65 -7.13 1.24
N HIS A 105 -6.36 -6.25 1.92
CA HIS A 105 -6.25 -5.93 3.35
C HIS A 105 -7.38 -6.60 4.15
N GLN A 106 -8.16 -7.46 3.50
CA GLN A 106 -9.26 -8.23 4.09
C GLN A 106 -9.01 -9.75 4.05
N ASN A 107 -8.12 -10.23 3.18
CA ASN A 107 -7.79 -11.65 3.00
C ASN A 107 -6.29 -11.90 3.25
N ILE A 108 -5.95 -13.15 3.55
CA ILE A 108 -4.59 -13.63 3.81
C ILE A 108 -4.40 -15.02 3.22
N ASN A 109 -3.14 -15.38 2.90
CA ASN A 109 -2.76 -16.69 2.38
C ASN A 109 -3.61 -17.23 1.20
N PRO A 110 -3.70 -16.50 0.06
CA PRO A 110 -2.98 -15.27 -0.26
C PRO A 110 -3.75 -13.99 0.11
N ALA A 111 -3.02 -12.90 0.31
CA ALA A 111 -3.53 -11.56 0.52
C ALA A 111 -3.99 -10.94 -0.81
N LEU A 112 -4.94 -11.61 -1.47
CA LEU A 112 -5.57 -11.19 -2.73
C LEU A 112 -7.09 -11.05 -2.53
N PRO A 113 -7.78 -10.24 -3.35
CA PRO A 113 -9.23 -10.04 -3.20
C PRO A 113 -10.00 -11.35 -3.35
N ALA A 114 -11.06 -11.52 -2.56
CA ALA A 114 -11.92 -12.70 -2.66
C ALA A 114 -12.44 -12.86 -4.10
N GLY A 115 -12.40 -14.08 -4.62
CA GLY A 115 -12.84 -14.39 -5.99
C GLY A 115 -11.87 -13.94 -7.08
N HIS A 116 -10.61 -13.62 -6.76
CA HIS A 116 -9.60 -13.34 -7.78
C HIS A 116 -9.43 -14.54 -8.76
N PRO A 117 -9.14 -14.30 -10.04
CA PRO A 117 -9.02 -15.37 -11.04
C PRO A 117 -7.62 -15.99 -11.15
N PHE A 118 -6.65 -15.49 -10.37
CA PHE A 118 -5.28 -15.95 -10.41
C PHE A 118 -5.10 -17.37 -9.88
N VAL A 119 -4.21 -18.13 -10.53
CA VAL A 119 -3.90 -19.52 -10.19
C VAL A 119 -2.40 -19.68 -9.89
N ASP A 120 -2.03 -20.78 -9.25
CA ASP A 120 -0.65 -21.07 -8.82
C ASP A 120 -0.01 -19.95 -8.00
N VAL A 121 -0.82 -19.31 -7.14
CA VAL A 121 -0.36 -18.23 -6.26
C VAL A 121 0.46 -18.81 -5.11
N PHE A 122 1.72 -18.43 -5.04
CA PHE A 122 2.59 -18.75 -3.92
C PHE A 122 2.35 -17.77 -2.75
N ASN A 123 2.21 -18.25 -1.53
CA ASN A 123 1.96 -17.36 -0.38
C ASN A 123 3.24 -16.66 0.14
N GLY A 124 4.39 -16.82 -0.53
CA GLY A 124 5.66 -16.22 -0.14
C GLY A 124 5.93 -14.89 -0.85
N TYR A 125 7.18 -14.72 -1.28
CA TYR A 125 7.70 -13.46 -1.80
C TYR A 125 7.64 -13.41 -3.32
N TYR A 126 7.25 -12.26 -3.83
CA TYR A 126 7.27 -11.94 -5.26
C TYR A 126 8.15 -10.72 -5.53
N TRP A 127 9.06 -10.86 -6.50
CA TRP A 127 9.88 -9.74 -6.94
C TRP A 127 9.03 -8.64 -7.57
N THR A 128 9.47 -7.41 -7.34
CA THR A 128 9.09 -6.25 -8.16
C THR A 128 10.33 -5.84 -8.98
N GLY A 129 10.14 -5.17 -10.11
CA GLY A 129 11.20 -4.56 -10.89
C GLY A 129 11.71 -3.24 -10.29
N THR A 130 11.33 -2.89 -9.06
CA THR A 130 11.74 -1.65 -8.40
C THR A 130 12.97 -1.89 -7.52
N GLU A 131 14.04 -1.17 -7.83
CA GLU A 131 15.26 -1.14 -7.02
C GLU A 131 15.06 -0.32 -5.72
N CYS A 132 15.82 -0.64 -4.67
CA CYS A 132 15.86 0.16 -3.46
C CYS A 132 16.86 1.31 -3.58
N ALA A 133 16.39 2.55 -3.66
CA ALA A 133 17.26 3.73 -3.74
C ALA A 133 18.26 3.85 -2.56
N ARG A 134 17.88 3.37 -1.36
CA ARG A 134 18.73 3.41 -0.16
C ARG A 134 19.88 2.40 -0.21
N VAL A 135 19.66 1.23 -0.82
CA VAL A 135 20.63 0.12 -0.88
C VAL A 135 20.50 -0.52 -2.27
N PRO A 136 21.29 -0.09 -3.27
CA PRO A 136 21.14 -0.54 -4.66
C PRO A 136 21.32 -2.06 -4.88
N ASP A 137 21.98 -2.76 -3.95
CA ASP A 137 22.08 -4.24 -3.96
C ASP A 137 20.77 -4.94 -3.57
N GLN A 138 19.75 -4.17 -3.21
CA GLN A 138 18.43 -4.66 -2.81
C GLN A 138 17.34 -4.21 -3.79
N ALA A 139 16.34 -5.05 -3.94
CA ALA A 139 15.11 -4.74 -4.69
C ALA A 139 13.88 -4.98 -3.81
N TRP A 140 12.77 -4.36 -4.18
CA TRP A 140 11.51 -4.50 -3.47
C TRP A 140 10.81 -5.82 -3.83
N TYR A 141 10.20 -6.44 -2.83
CA TYR A 141 9.32 -7.59 -2.97
C TYR A 141 8.01 -7.37 -2.20
N VAL A 142 6.97 -8.12 -2.59
CA VAL A 142 5.71 -8.20 -1.85
C VAL A 142 5.52 -9.62 -1.31
N HIS A 143 5.18 -9.74 -0.03
CA HIS A 143 4.91 -11.02 0.62
C HIS A 143 3.41 -11.32 0.61
N LEU A 144 2.98 -12.34 -0.13
CA LEU A 144 1.57 -12.62 -0.39
C LEU A 144 0.84 -13.27 0.79
N GLY A 145 1.52 -13.80 1.80
CA GLY A 145 0.84 -14.36 2.98
C GLY A 145 0.11 -13.29 3.82
N GLY A 146 0.64 -12.06 3.85
CA GLY A 146 0.07 -10.95 4.62
C GLY A 146 0.19 -9.57 3.98
N GLY A 147 0.61 -9.50 2.71
CA GLY A 147 0.67 -8.31 1.86
C GLY A 147 1.80 -7.31 2.14
N LYS A 148 2.75 -7.63 3.03
CA LYS A 148 3.83 -6.71 3.43
C LYS A 148 4.76 -6.41 2.25
N VAL A 149 5.31 -5.19 2.24
CA VAL A 149 6.22 -4.71 1.18
C VAL A 149 7.56 -4.33 1.79
N TYR A 150 8.58 -5.13 1.49
CA TYR A 150 9.94 -4.98 2.00
C TYR A 150 10.95 -5.13 0.87
N ARG A 151 12.23 -5.04 1.23
CA ARG A 151 13.36 -5.17 0.32
C ARG A 151 14.20 -6.39 0.70
N GLY A 152 14.78 -7.03 -0.30
CA GLY A 152 15.67 -8.17 -0.14
C GLY A 152 16.89 -8.01 -1.04
N MET A 153 17.97 -8.73 -0.72
CA MET A 153 19.17 -8.76 -1.57
C MET A 153 18.81 -9.30 -2.95
N LYS A 154 19.34 -8.70 -4.02
CA LYS A 154 19.06 -9.12 -5.41
C LYS A 154 19.49 -10.55 -5.72
N HIS A 155 20.43 -11.11 -4.96
CA HIS A 155 20.86 -12.50 -5.03
C HIS A 155 19.99 -13.47 -4.20
N ALA A 156 18.94 -13.00 -3.51
CA ALA A 156 17.94 -13.86 -2.91
C ALA A 156 16.97 -14.37 -3.99
N SER A 157 16.21 -15.42 -3.71
CA SER A 157 15.33 -16.04 -4.71
C SER A 157 13.86 -15.86 -4.34
N TYR A 158 13.08 -15.16 -5.18
CA TYR A 158 11.64 -14.93 -5.01
C TYR A 158 10.87 -15.24 -6.31
N MET A 159 9.56 -15.41 -6.22
CA MET A 159 8.71 -15.73 -7.37
C MET A 159 8.56 -14.54 -8.32
N VAL A 160 8.24 -14.84 -9.58
CA VAL A 160 8.05 -13.85 -10.65
C VAL A 160 6.59 -13.83 -11.09
N TRP A 161 5.98 -12.64 -11.07
CA TRP A 161 4.61 -12.45 -11.57
C TRP A 161 4.57 -11.38 -12.66
N PRO A 162 4.61 -11.79 -13.93
CA PRO A 162 4.67 -10.84 -15.05
C PRO A 162 3.41 -9.98 -15.14
N VAL A 163 3.63 -8.70 -15.43
CA VAL A 163 2.58 -7.72 -15.72
C VAL A 163 2.87 -7.02 -17.05
N SER A 164 1.83 -6.49 -17.68
CA SER A 164 1.92 -5.59 -18.82
C SER A 164 0.83 -4.52 -18.80
N GLY A 165 0.70 -3.76 -19.89
CA GLY A 165 -0.19 -2.61 -19.94
C GLY A 165 0.41 -1.35 -19.30
N PRO A 166 -0.42 -0.36 -18.92
CA PRO A 166 0.06 0.93 -18.43
C PRO A 166 0.87 0.76 -17.15
N SER A 167 1.92 1.58 -17.04
CA SER A 167 2.68 1.71 -15.81
C SER A 167 1.92 2.59 -14.81
N LEU A 168 1.83 2.19 -13.55
CA LEU A 168 1.22 3.01 -12.49
C LEU A 168 2.13 4.15 -11.99
N LEU A 169 3.17 4.51 -12.75
CA LEU A 169 3.90 5.75 -12.54
C LEU A 169 2.93 6.92 -12.75
N THR A 170 2.47 7.51 -11.65
CA THR A 170 1.64 8.72 -11.70
C THR A 170 2.48 9.88 -12.24
N PRO A 171 2.02 10.59 -13.28
CA PRO A 171 2.57 11.90 -13.62
C PRO A 171 2.49 12.77 -12.37
N VAL A 172 3.63 13.23 -11.88
CA VAL A 172 3.68 14.13 -10.71
C VAL A 172 3.35 15.52 -11.24
N PRO A 173 2.19 16.11 -10.89
CA PRO A 173 1.88 17.46 -11.33
C PRO A 173 2.91 18.44 -10.77
N GLU A 174 3.20 19.50 -11.53
CA GLU A 174 3.98 20.63 -10.99
C GLU A 174 3.32 21.15 -9.72
N LYS A 175 4.10 21.28 -8.65
CA LYS A 175 3.61 21.61 -7.30
C LYS A 175 2.57 20.59 -6.82
N ARG A 176 2.94 19.30 -6.76
CA ARG A 176 2.10 18.23 -6.25
C ARG A 176 1.49 18.58 -4.90
N PHE A 177 2.30 19.05 -3.96
CA PHE A 177 1.83 19.47 -2.65
C PHE A 177 1.68 20.99 -2.59
N VAL A 178 0.48 21.44 -2.20
CA VAL A 178 0.16 22.85 -1.97
C VAL A 178 -0.10 23.05 -0.48
N ILE A 179 0.71 23.90 0.15
CA ILE A 179 0.64 24.17 1.59
C ILE A 179 -0.27 25.36 1.84
N ASP A 180 -1.25 25.18 2.72
CA ASP A 180 -2.07 26.26 3.28
C ASP A 180 -2.02 26.18 4.83
N GLY A 181 -1.15 27.00 5.41
CA GLY A 181 -0.82 26.94 6.84
C GLY A 181 -0.24 25.58 7.24
N LYS A 182 -1.02 24.77 7.96
CA LYS A 182 -0.67 23.40 8.41
C LYS A 182 -1.39 22.30 7.65
N LYS A 183 -2.22 22.68 6.67
CA LYS A 183 -2.94 21.77 5.77
C LYS A 183 -2.16 21.64 4.47
N ILE A 184 -2.15 20.45 3.90
CA ILE A 184 -1.46 20.16 2.63
C ILE A 184 -2.45 19.53 1.68
N LEU A 185 -2.61 20.11 0.49
CA LEU A 185 -3.32 19.50 -0.63
C LEU A 185 -2.34 18.71 -1.49
N ASP A 186 -2.52 17.40 -1.60
CA ASP A 186 -1.85 16.55 -2.60
C ASP A 186 -2.69 16.54 -3.88
N ARG A 187 -2.25 17.28 -4.90
CA ARG A 187 -2.92 17.38 -6.21
C ARG A 187 -2.87 16.08 -7.02
N ALA A 188 -1.99 15.14 -6.69
CA ALA A 188 -1.94 13.86 -7.40
C ALA A 188 -3.04 12.89 -6.92
N THR A 189 -3.45 13.01 -5.66
CA THR A 189 -4.47 12.15 -5.03
C THR A 189 -5.74 12.88 -4.63
N GLU A 190 -5.74 14.21 -4.76
CA GLU A 190 -6.77 15.15 -4.30
C GLU A 190 -7.03 15.07 -2.79
N ARG A 191 -6.06 14.54 -2.04
CA ARG A 191 -6.15 14.37 -0.59
C ARG A 191 -5.68 15.61 0.14
N HIS A 192 -6.39 15.94 1.22
CA HIS A 192 -5.98 16.97 2.15
C HIS A 192 -5.40 16.31 3.38
N TRP A 193 -4.20 16.74 3.77
CA TRP A 193 -3.42 16.20 4.87
C TRP A 193 -3.24 17.25 5.96
N TYR A 194 -3.11 16.79 7.20
CA TYR A 194 -2.74 17.61 8.35
C TYR A 194 -1.64 16.95 9.16
N ILE A 195 -0.65 17.76 9.50
CA ILE A 195 0.63 17.37 10.13
C ILE A 195 1.05 18.40 11.20
N GLY A 196 0.10 19.24 11.65
CA GLY A 196 0.37 20.35 12.57
C GLY A 196 0.46 19.92 14.03
N GLU A 197 0.73 20.90 14.87
CA GLU A 197 1.01 20.80 16.31
C GLU A 197 -0.14 20.26 17.16
N LYS A 198 -1.36 20.16 16.62
CA LYS A 198 -2.49 19.52 17.31
C LYS A 198 -2.39 17.99 17.31
N LEU A 199 -1.47 17.40 16.54
CA LEU A 199 -1.15 15.98 16.58
C LEU A 199 0.04 15.70 17.51
N PRO A 200 0.15 14.48 18.08
CA PRO A 200 1.28 14.11 18.91
C PRO A 200 2.63 14.26 18.18
N VAL A 201 3.56 14.97 18.81
CA VAL A 201 4.93 15.17 18.28
C VAL A 201 5.78 13.92 18.39
N HIS A 202 5.47 13.03 19.35
CA HIS A 202 6.16 11.77 19.60
C HIS A 202 5.35 10.56 19.10
N ALA A 203 5.99 9.41 19.04
CA ALA A 203 5.33 8.17 18.68
C ALA A 203 4.30 7.81 19.75
N VAL A 204 3.18 7.25 19.33
CA VAL A 204 2.04 6.90 20.19
C VAL A 204 1.52 5.51 19.85
N SER A 205 0.73 4.93 20.76
CA SER A 205 0.01 3.69 20.45
C SER A 205 -1.01 3.92 19.33
N TRP A 206 -1.46 2.83 18.71
CA TRP A 206 -2.41 2.93 17.61
C TRP A 206 -3.76 3.50 18.05
N GLU A 207 -4.23 3.14 19.25
CA GLU A 207 -5.46 3.69 19.85
C GLU A 207 -5.32 5.20 20.11
N ALA A 208 -4.19 5.61 20.70
CA ALA A 208 -3.91 7.02 20.93
C ALA A 208 -3.81 7.81 19.61
N ALA A 209 -3.34 7.20 18.52
CA ALA A 209 -3.33 7.82 17.20
C ALA A 209 -4.75 8.10 16.68
N ILE A 210 -5.66 7.13 16.78
CA ILE A 210 -7.07 7.30 16.40
C ILE A 210 -7.72 8.41 17.23
N ASP A 211 -7.54 8.38 18.55
CA ASP A 211 -8.16 9.35 19.46
C ASP A 211 -7.60 10.76 19.26
N SER A 212 -6.32 10.89 18.94
CA SER A 212 -5.71 12.17 18.59
C SER A 212 -6.34 12.78 17.34
N VAL A 213 -6.57 11.97 16.30
CA VAL A 213 -7.21 12.48 15.07
C VAL A 213 -8.70 12.76 15.30
N ARG A 214 -9.41 11.97 16.12
CA ARG A 214 -10.79 12.30 16.53
C ARG A 214 -10.87 13.65 17.24
N SER A 215 -9.90 13.94 18.10
CA SER A 215 -9.82 15.22 18.83
C SER A 215 -9.64 16.42 17.89
N LEU A 216 -9.05 16.24 16.70
CA LEU A 216 -8.99 17.30 15.68
C LEU A 216 -10.36 17.73 15.15
N ASN A 217 -11.40 16.90 15.30
CA ASN A 217 -12.74 17.21 14.83
C ASN A 217 -13.64 17.86 15.90
N LEU A 218 -13.10 18.11 17.11
CA LEU A 218 -13.81 18.80 18.19
C LEU A 218 -13.65 20.32 18.07
N ASN A 219 -14.38 21.08 18.90
CA ASN A 219 -14.54 22.53 18.79
C ASN A 219 -13.23 23.35 18.73
N ASP A 220 -12.14 22.85 19.31
CA ASP A 220 -10.82 23.52 19.32
C ASP A 220 -9.87 23.03 18.23
N GLY A 221 -10.30 22.10 17.37
CA GLY A 221 -9.52 21.48 16.30
C GLY A 221 -9.71 22.20 14.95
N PHE A 222 -10.49 21.58 14.07
CA PHE A 222 -10.98 22.12 12.80
C PHE A 222 -12.39 21.55 12.52
N PRO A 223 -13.43 22.00 13.25
CA PRO A 223 -14.77 21.45 13.09
C PRO A 223 -15.25 21.59 11.63
N GLY A 224 -15.78 20.50 11.06
CA GLY A 224 -16.25 20.43 9.67
C GLY A 224 -15.25 19.90 8.64
N ASP A 225 -13.98 19.69 9.02
CA ASP A 225 -13.01 19.08 8.12
C ASP A 225 -13.15 17.55 8.06
N ASN A 226 -13.63 16.88 9.11
CA ASN A 226 -13.79 15.42 9.16
C ASN A 226 -12.46 14.66 8.95
N TRP A 227 -11.45 14.99 9.75
CA TRP A 227 -10.15 14.32 9.80
C TRP A 227 -10.27 12.86 10.25
N ARG A 228 -9.45 11.98 9.69
CA ARG A 228 -9.25 10.60 10.14
C ARG A 228 -7.80 10.17 9.96
N LEU A 229 -7.44 9.07 10.63
CA LEU A 229 -6.17 8.39 10.35
C LEU A 229 -6.22 7.84 8.90
N PRO A 230 -5.15 8.00 8.10
CA PRO A 230 -5.10 7.50 6.73
C PRO A 230 -5.10 5.98 6.69
N ASN A 231 -5.68 5.39 5.66
CA ASN A 231 -5.48 3.97 5.39
C ASN A 231 -4.08 3.75 4.78
N ILE A 232 -3.65 2.49 4.71
CA ILE A 232 -2.28 2.19 4.27
C ILE A 232 -2.02 2.55 2.80
N ARG A 233 -3.04 2.53 1.93
CA ARG A 233 -2.88 2.93 0.52
C ARG A 233 -2.71 4.45 0.38
N GLU A 234 -3.38 5.23 1.22
CA GLU A 234 -3.16 6.67 1.30
C GLU A 234 -1.74 6.99 1.77
N LEU A 235 -1.23 6.29 2.79
CA LEU A 235 0.16 6.45 3.21
C LEU A 235 1.15 6.05 2.11
N ASP A 236 0.96 4.89 1.47
CA ASP A 236 1.79 4.43 0.34
C ASP A 236 1.84 5.46 -0.78
N SER A 237 0.73 6.17 -1.03
CA SER A 237 0.68 7.18 -2.08
C SER A 237 1.63 8.37 -1.85
N LEU A 238 2.07 8.61 -0.61
CA LEU A 238 3.03 9.65 -0.26
C LEU A 238 4.49 9.23 -0.52
N VAL A 239 4.74 7.94 -0.74
CA VAL A 239 6.10 7.42 -0.90
C VAL A 239 6.70 7.83 -2.25
N ASP A 240 7.91 8.37 -2.19
CA ASP A 240 8.79 8.57 -3.34
C ASP A 240 9.95 7.57 -3.25
N LEU A 241 9.88 6.53 -4.08
CA LEU A 241 10.85 5.43 -4.08
C LEU A 241 12.19 5.80 -4.72
N THR A 242 12.31 7.00 -5.30
CA THR A 242 13.60 7.56 -5.76
C THR A 242 14.37 8.22 -4.62
N ARG A 243 13.70 8.47 -3.50
CA ARG A 243 14.25 9.12 -2.31
C ARG A 243 14.41 8.12 -1.18
N HIS A 244 15.24 8.47 -0.22
CA HIS A 244 15.35 7.76 1.04
C HIS A 244 15.80 8.71 2.14
N SER A 245 15.54 8.33 3.39
CA SER A 245 15.88 9.06 4.60
C SER A 245 15.36 10.52 4.67
N PRO A 246 14.07 10.80 4.45
CA PRO A 246 12.97 9.86 4.20
C PRO A 246 12.68 9.63 2.70
N ALA A 247 12.04 8.50 2.38
CA ALA A 247 11.41 8.22 1.09
C ALA A 247 10.06 8.95 0.93
N LEU A 248 10.01 10.19 1.40
CA LEU A 248 8.87 11.09 1.36
C LEU A 248 9.33 12.43 0.79
N ASP A 249 8.38 13.21 0.28
CA ASP A 249 8.63 14.59 -0.14
C ASP A 249 8.99 15.48 1.08
N ASP A 250 9.94 16.40 0.90
CA ASP A 250 10.41 17.34 1.95
C ASP A 250 9.29 18.23 2.52
N ILE A 251 8.20 18.37 1.77
CA ILE A 251 7.02 19.15 2.18
C ILE A 251 6.31 18.50 3.38
N LEU A 252 6.50 17.20 3.63
CA LEU A 252 6.14 16.57 4.88
C LEU A 252 7.30 16.83 5.86
N PRO A 253 7.17 17.71 6.86
CA PRO A 253 8.22 18.13 7.78
C PRO A 253 8.47 17.01 8.80
N VAL A 254 8.88 15.86 8.31
CA VAL A 254 9.30 14.72 9.09
C VAL A 254 10.76 14.99 9.45
N SER A 255 10.98 15.62 10.61
CA SER A 255 12.32 15.99 11.08
C SER A 255 13.23 14.80 11.41
N ASP A 256 12.71 13.58 11.33
CA ASP A 256 13.43 12.34 11.62
C ASP A 256 13.12 11.26 10.58
N ALA A 257 14.14 10.90 9.81
CA ALA A 257 14.09 9.88 8.77
C ALA A 257 13.75 8.47 9.29
N GLN A 258 13.85 8.20 10.59
CA GLN A 258 13.48 6.90 11.18
C GLN A 258 12.00 6.81 11.55
N VAL A 259 11.21 7.85 11.31
CA VAL A 259 9.79 7.86 11.64
C VAL A 259 9.02 6.85 10.79
N GLY A 260 8.09 6.14 11.42
CA GLY A 260 6.99 5.50 10.72
C GLY A 260 5.65 6.12 11.10
N PHE A 261 4.63 5.87 10.28
CA PHE A 261 3.28 6.39 10.46
C PHE A 261 2.26 5.28 10.59
N TRP A 262 1.37 5.40 11.58
CA TRP A 262 0.23 4.51 11.71
C TRP A 262 -0.77 4.72 10.57
N SER A 263 -1.28 3.62 10.02
CA SER A 263 -2.52 3.65 9.23
C SER A 263 -3.72 3.22 10.07
N SER A 264 -4.93 3.54 9.63
CA SER A 264 -6.18 3.00 10.20
C SER A 264 -6.46 1.54 9.81
N THR A 265 -5.63 0.95 8.94
CA THR A 265 -5.80 -0.40 8.42
C THR A 265 -5.23 -1.42 9.41
N THR A 266 -6.05 -2.35 9.89
CA THR A 266 -5.62 -3.47 10.74
C THR A 266 -4.98 -4.57 9.90
N SER A 267 -4.01 -5.31 10.44
CA SER A 267 -3.50 -6.53 9.79
C SER A 267 -4.46 -7.70 10.05
N ILE A 268 -5.10 -8.25 9.02
CA ILE A 268 -5.96 -9.44 9.18
C ILE A 268 -5.15 -10.69 9.51
N PHE A 269 -3.86 -10.72 9.15
CA PHE A 269 -2.95 -11.82 9.49
C PHE A 269 -2.78 -11.98 11.01
N GLU A 270 -2.73 -10.85 11.72
CA GLU A 270 -2.66 -10.82 13.18
C GLU A 270 -3.31 -9.50 13.66
N PRO A 271 -4.60 -9.52 14.07
CA PRO A 271 -5.38 -8.31 14.34
C PRO A 271 -4.90 -7.43 15.51
N ARG A 272 -3.96 -7.92 16.34
CA ARG A 272 -3.24 -7.12 17.33
C ARG A 272 -2.27 -6.12 16.71
N TYR A 273 -2.02 -6.21 15.40
CA TYR A 273 -1.13 -5.34 14.67
C TYR A 273 -1.93 -4.50 13.67
N ALA A 274 -1.43 -3.30 13.39
CA ALA A 274 -1.94 -2.41 12.35
C ALA A 274 -0.85 -2.15 11.30
N TRP A 275 -1.27 -1.88 10.07
CA TRP A 275 -0.35 -1.54 9.00
C TRP A 275 0.30 -0.18 9.27
N ALA A 276 1.57 -0.08 8.92
CA ALA A 276 2.35 1.13 9.09
C ALA A 276 3.28 1.37 7.90
N LEU A 277 3.49 2.64 7.60
CA LEU A 277 4.50 3.10 6.65
C LEU A 277 5.80 3.41 7.39
N TYR A 278 6.92 2.89 6.92
CA TYR A 278 8.26 3.22 7.41
C TYR A 278 8.89 4.27 6.49
N ALA A 279 8.99 5.53 6.94
CA ALA A 279 9.38 6.64 6.09
C ALA A 279 10.85 6.61 5.67
N LEU A 280 11.71 5.84 6.36
CA LEU A 280 13.13 5.74 6.04
C LEU A 280 13.38 5.37 4.57
N ASP A 281 12.59 4.44 4.05
CA ASP A 281 12.75 3.94 2.69
C ASP A 281 11.41 3.59 2.02
N GLY A 282 10.29 3.81 2.70
CA GLY A 282 8.96 3.58 2.14
C GLY A 282 8.43 2.16 2.35
N ALA A 283 9.07 1.33 3.18
CA ALA A 283 8.58 -0.01 3.46
C ALA A 283 7.17 0.01 4.08
N ILE A 284 6.36 -0.98 3.73
CA ILE A 284 5.03 -1.18 4.28
C ILE A 284 5.05 -2.45 5.12
N GLY A 285 4.83 -2.27 6.41
CA GLY A 285 4.83 -3.36 7.37
C GLY A 285 3.70 -3.22 8.36
N VAL A 286 3.94 -3.75 9.56
CA VAL A 286 2.95 -3.75 10.64
C VAL A 286 3.60 -3.40 11.96
N GLY A 287 2.87 -2.66 12.79
CA GLY A 287 3.24 -2.33 14.16
C GLY A 287 2.28 -2.98 15.17
N PHE A 288 2.78 -3.30 16.36
CA PHE A 288 1.96 -3.86 17.43
C PHE A 288 1.13 -2.74 18.09
N LYS A 289 -0.20 -2.81 18.01
CA LYS A 289 -1.11 -1.70 18.36
C LYS A 289 -0.85 -1.09 19.76
N PRO A 290 -0.57 -1.87 20.82
CA PRO A 290 -0.31 -1.32 22.15
C PRO A 290 1.00 -0.52 22.30
N LYS A 291 1.97 -0.68 21.39
CA LYS A 291 3.27 -0.01 21.51
C LYS A 291 3.27 1.38 20.88
N ALA A 292 4.00 2.29 21.51
CA ALA A 292 4.17 3.66 21.04
C ALA A 292 5.30 3.78 20.00
N ASP A 293 5.12 3.13 18.84
CA ASP A 293 6.19 2.95 17.85
C ASP A 293 6.10 3.91 16.65
N PHE A 294 4.91 4.48 16.36
CA PHE A 294 4.69 5.27 15.13
C PHE A 294 4.03 6.62 15.41
N ARG A 295 4.30 7.58 14.51
CA ARG A 295 3.74 8.94 14.48
C ARG A 295 2.37 8.95 13.80
N VAL A 296 1.72 10.10 13.89
CA VAL A 296 0.37 10.35 13.38
C VAL A 296 0.42 11.43 12.31
N ILE A 297 -0.24 11.18 11.18
CA ILE A 297 -0.69 12.22 10.26
C ILE A 297 -2.19 12.02 10.05
N ALA A 298 -2.91 13.09 9.77
CA ALA A 298 -4.34 13.01 9.48
C ALA A 298 -4.60 13.25 7.99
N VAL A 299 -5.63 12.60 7.47
CA VAL A 299 -6.18 12.85 6.14
C VAL A 299 -7.66 13.20 6.26
N ARG A 300 -8.12 14.10 5.42
CA ARG A 300 -9.52 14.52 5.38
C ARG A 300 -10.39 13.39 4.81
N LYS A 301 -11.52 13.07 5.44
CA LYS A 301 -12.54 12.20 4.82
C LYS A 301 -13.04 12.88 3.54
N SER A 302 -13.16 12.13 2.46
CA SER A 302 -13.83 12.61 1.25
C SER A 302 -15.28 12.93 1.60
N ILE A 303 -15.76 14.10 1.16
CA ILE A 303 -17.18 14.41 1.14
C ILE A 303 -17.72 13.69 -0.09
N THR A 304 -18.55 12.66 0.12
CA THR A 304 -19.33 12.01 -0.93
C THR A 304 -20.49 12.89 -1.38
#